data_AF-A0A7U9RSL2-F1
#
_entry.id   AF-A0A7U9RSL2-F1
#
_cell.length_a   1.000
_cell.length_b   1.000
_cell.length_c   1.000
_cell.angle_alpha   90.00
_cell.angle_beta   90.00
_cell.angle_gamma   90.00
#
_symmetry.space_group_name_H-M   'P 1'
#
loop_
_entity.id
_entity.type
_entity.pdbx_description
1 polymer ?
#
loop_
_entity_poly.entity_id
_entity_poly.type
_entity_poly.pdbx_seq_one_letter_code
_entity_poly.pdbx_strand_id
1 'polypeptide(L)'
;MSNNRIRELRKNLGLSQEALAKKIGTTQQAVSRMENNAYDIPSDILIKISDEYNVTTDYILGISDIKRDYNGQYRMNQEMDRCYDIVLRYQKLSEINQKTLRCILERLEQAQEESEEVSTKEVDKNAENSNM
;
A
#
# COMPACT_ATOMS: atom_id res chain seq x y z
N MET A 1 -24.56 12.69 -11.34
CA MET A 1 -24.30 11.55 -10.42
C MET A 1 -22.92 11.78 -9.83
N SER A 2 -22.86 12.41 -8.66
CA SER A 2 -21.59 12.72 -8.01
C SER A 2 -20.88 11.43 -7.61
N ASN A 3 -19.64 11.23 -8.07
CA ASN A 3 -18.74 10.17 -7.62
C ASN A 3 -18.51 10.34 -6.13
N ASN A 4 -19.13 9.50 -5.31
CA ASN A 4 -18.93 9.48 -3.87
C ASN A 4 -18.49 8.07 -3.48
N ARG A 5 -17.30 7.98 -2.89
CA ARG A 5 -16.63 6.71 -2.58
C ARG A 5 -17.40 5.89 -1.55
N ILE A 6 -18.08 6.52 -0.60
CA ILE A 6 -18.93 5.82 0.38
C ILE A 6 -20.10 5.12 -0.33
N ARG A 7 -20.75 5.81 -1.28
CA ARG A 7 -21.83 5.24 -2.08
C ARG A 7 -21.35 4.05 -2.91
N GLU A 8 -20.19 4.18 -3.55
CA GLU A 8 -19.59 3.10 -4.34
C GLU A 8 -19.29 1.87 -3.47
N LEU A 9 -18.58 2.08 -2.35
CA LEU A 9 -18.24 1.03 -1.39
C LEU A 9 -19.49 0.30 -0.89
N ARG A 10 -20.52 1.05 -0.50
CA ARG A 10 -21.80 0.47 -0.05
C ARG A 10 -22.47 -0.39 -1.12
N LYS A 11 -22.55 0.13 -2.35
CA LYS A 11 -23.20 -0.57 -3.47
C LYS A 11 -22.43 -1.83 -3.87
N ASN A 12 -21.10 -1.82 -3.79
CA ASN A 12 -20.27 -2.98 -4.10
C ASN A 12 -20.53 -4.15 -3.14
N LEU A 13 -20.96 -3.88 -1.90
CA LEU A 13 -21.38 -4.90 -0.94
C LEU A 13 -22.89 -5.18 -0.95
N GLY A 14 -23.65 -4.57 -1.87
CA GLY A 14 -25.10 -4.75 -1.97
C GLY A 14 -25.88 -4.22 -0.76
N LEU A 15 -25.31 -3.30 0.02
CA LEU A 15 -25.92 -2.81 1.27
C LEU A 15 -26.92 -1.67 1.01
N SER A 16 -28.01 -1.65 1.77
CA SER A 16 -28.89 -0.46 1.86
C SER A 16 -28.23 0.64 2.70
N GLN A 17 -28.73 1.89 2.61
CA GLN A 17 -28.22 2.97 3.45
C GLN A 17 -28.49 2.71 4.94
N GLU A 18 -29.62 2.10 5.29
CA GLU A 18 -29.91 1.67 6.67
C GLU A 18 -28.93 0.59 7.15
N ALA A 19 -28.60 -0.37 6.28
CA ALA A 19 -27.68 -1.45 6.62
C ALA A 19 -26.26 -0.92 6.90
N LEU A 20 -25.78 0.00 6.08
CA LEU A 20 -24.51 0.69 6.33
C LEU A 20 -24.57 1.51 7.61
N ALA A 21 -25.65 2.27 7.83
CA ALA A 21 -25.82 3.10 9.01
C ALA A 21 -25.71 2.28 10.30
N LYS A 22 -26.33 1.09 10.33
CA LYS A 22 -26.21 0.16 11.46
C LYS A 22 -24.79 -0.33 11.68
N LYS A 23 -24.04 -0.66 10.61
CA LYS A 23 -22.66 -1.14 10.70
C LYS A 23 -21.71 -0.09 11.28
N ILE A 24 -21.81 1.15 10.83
CA ILE A 24 -20.92 2.24 11.28
C ILE A 24 -21.48 3.02 12.47
N GLY A 25 -22.62 2.59 13.03
CA GLY A 25 -23.22 3.17 14.24
C GLY A 25 -23.72 4.61 14.05
N THR A 26 -24.42 4.87 12.95
CA THR A 26 -25.03 6.18 12.63
C THR A 26 -26.47 6.02 12.13
N THR A 27 -27.08 7.10 11.62
CA THR A 27 -28.45 7.08 11.05
C THR A 27 -28.43 6.97 9.53
N GLN A 28 -29.48 6.40 8.95
CA GLN A 28 -29.64 6.33 7.48
C GLN A 28 -29.61 7.73 6.83
N GLN A 29 -30.19 8.73 7.50
CA GLN A 29 -30.17 10.12 7.07
C GLN A 29 -28.74 10.67 7.02
N ALA A 30 -27.90 10.33 8.00
CA ALA A 30 -26.49 10.71 8.01
C ALA A 30 -25.74 10.07 6.83
N VAL A 31 -25.93 8.77 6.58
CA VAL A 31 -25.36 8.08 5.40
C VAL A 31 -25.80 8.75 4.10
N SER A 32 -27.09 9.04 3.95
CA SER A 32 -27.61 9.72 2.75
C SER A 32 -26.96 11.09 2.54
N ARG A 33 -26.76 11.87 3.60
CA ARG A 33 -26.06 13.17 3.52
C ARG A 33 -24.60 13.01 3.12
N MET A 34 -23.88 12.05 3.71
CA MET A 34 -22.49 11.74 3.36
C MET A 34 -22.36 11.39 1.87
N GLU A 35 -23.28 10.56 1.35
CA GLU A 35 -23.25 10.14 -0.06
C GLU A 35 -23.60 11.24 -1.06
N ASN A 36 -24.22 12.32 -0.59
CA ASN A 36 -24.61 13.46 -1.40
C ASN A 36 -23.64 14.66 -1.25
N ASN A 37 -22.49 14.46 -0.60
CA ASN A 37 -21.49 15.50 -0.32
C ASN A 37 -22.08 16.71 0.43
N ALA A 38 -23.13 16.48 1.23
CA ALA A 38 -23.89 17.54 1.90
C ALA A 38 -23.45 17.78 3.36
N TYR A 39 -22.39 17.09 3.83
CA TYR A 39 -21.98 17.10 5.24
C TYR A 39 -20.51 16.71 5.41
N ASP A 40 -19.84 17.32 6.40
CA ASP A 40 -18.51 16.91 6.87
C ASP A 40 -18.60 15.54 7.58
N ILE A 41 -17.84 14.55 7.12
CA ILE A 41 -17.87 13.20 7.72
C ILE A 41 -17.14 13.28 9.08
N PRO A 42 -17.81 12.96 10.21
CA PRO A 42 -17.15 12.90 11.51
C PRO A 42 -16.00 11.89 11.49
N SER A 43 -14.87 12.22 12.10
CA SER A 43 -13.66 11.38 12.03
C SER A 43 -13.87 9.98 12.59
N ASP A 44 -14.70 9.81 13.62
CA ASP A 44 -15.05 8.51 14.20
C ASP A 44 -15.85 7.64 13.21
N ILE A 45 -16.75 8.24 12.44
CA ILE A 45 -17.49 7.56 11.37
C ILE A 45 -16.56 7.24 10.21
N LEU A 46 -15.68 8.17 9.84
CA LEU A 46 -14.70 7.96 8.78
C LEU A 46 -13.80 6.76 9.08
N ILE A 47 -13.28 6.65 10.31
CA ILE A 47 -12.48 5.50 10.77
C ILE A 47 -13.29 4.21 10.64
N LYS A 48 -14.54 4.17 11.12
CA LYS A 48 -15.39 2.97 11.03
C LYS A 48 -15.68 2.55 9.58
N ILE A 49 -15.90 3.50 8.67
CA ILE A 49 -16.06 3.20 7.24
C ILE A 49 -14.75 2.60 6.71
N SER A 50 -13.62 3.21 7.04
CA SER A 50 -12.30 2.79 6.63
C SER A 50 -11.99 1.35 7.08
N ASP A 51 -12.32 1.01 8.34
CA ASP A 51 -12.21 -0.35 8.90
C ASP A 51 -13.16 -1.34 8.22
N GLU A 52 -14.45 -0.99 8.09
CA GLU A 52 -15.49 -1.87 7.51
C GLU A 52 -15.18 -2.25 6.06
N TYR A 53 -14.63 -1.32 5.27
CA TYR A 53 -14.32 -1.55 3.86
C TYR A 53 -12.86 -1.91 3.61
N ASN A 54 -12.02 -1.95 4.65
CA ASN A 54 -10.59 -2.17 4.58
C ASN A 54 -9.92 -1.30 3.51
N VAL A 55 -10.15 0.00 3.60
CA VAL A 55 -9.56 1.03 2.73
C VAL A 55 -8.95 2.13 3.59
N THR A 56 -8.18 3.03 2.99
CA THR A 56 -7.68 4.22 3.69
C THR A 56 -8.71 5.34 3.73
N THR A 57 -8.58 6.24 4.71
CA THR A 57 -9.38 7.46 4.80
C THR A 57 -9.19 8.35 3.58
N ASP A 58 -7.97 8.40 3.04
CA ASP A 58 -7.61 9.19 1.85
C ASP A 58 -8.37 8.71 0.61
N TYR A 59 -8.59 7.39 0.49
CA TYR A 59 -9.42 6.82 -0.56
C TYR A 59 -10.88 7.24 -0.39
N ILE A 60 -11.43 7.19 0.83
CA ILE A 60 -12.81 7.59 1.11
C ILE A 60 -13.04 9.08 0.83
N LEU A 61 -12.07 9.93 1.18
CA LEU A 61 -12.13 11.38 0.98
C LEU A 61 -11.81 11.81 -0.47
N GLY A 62 -11.37 10.89 -1.33
CA GLY A 62 -11.02 11.18 -2.72
C GLY A 62 -9.68 11.91 -2.89
N ILE A 63 -8.81 11.87 -1.88
CA ILE A 63 -7.43 12.41 -1.93
C ILE A 63 -6.53 11.46 -2.73
N SER A 64 -6.83 10.16 -2.71
CA SER A 64 -6.12 9.12 -3.46
C SER A 64 -7.10 8.21 -4.18
N ASP A 65 -6.82 7.87 -5.45
CA ASP A 65 -7.56 6.85 -6.19
C ASP A 65 -7.08 5.43 -5.88
N ILE A 66 -6.04 5.30 -5.06
CA ILE A 66 -5.43 4.02 -4.75
C ILE A 66 -6.24 3.33 -3.65
N LYS A 67 -7.01 2.32 -4.05
CA LYS A 67 -7.73 1.42 -3.15
C LYS A 67 -6.77 0.37 -2.57
N ARG A 68 -6.01 0.73 -1.54
CA ARG A 68 -5.20 -0.21 -0.75
C ARG A 68 -5.85 -0.48 0.60
N ASP A 69 -5.61 -1.67 1.12
CA ASP A 69 -5.89 -2.00 2.51
C ASP A 69 -4.85 -1.41 3.45
N TYR A 70 -5.15 -1.41 4.75
CA TYR A 70 -4.24 -0.89 5.77
C TYR A 70 -2.89 -1.59 5.77
N ASN A 71 -2.88 -2.91 5.62
CA ASN A 71 -1.65 -3.69 5.61
C ASN A 71 -0.78 -3.37 4.39
N GLY A 72 -1.38 -3.19 3.21
CA GLY A 72 -0.70 -2.76 2.00
C GLY A 72 -0.17 -1.33 2.10
N GLN A 73 -0.92 -0.42 2.74
CA GLN A 73 -0.44 0.94 3.01
C GLN A 73 0.70 0.95 4.03
N TYR A 74 0.59 0.17 5.11
CA TYR A 74 1.62 0.08 6.14
C TYR A 74 2.93 -0.50 5.61
N ARG A 75 2.86 -1.59 4.83
CA ARG A 75 4.03 -2.18 4.16
C ARG A 75 4.69 -1.18 3.23
N MET A 76 3.90 -0.47 2.41
CA MET A 76 4.44 0.55 1.51
C MET A 76 5.09 1.70 2.30
N ASN A 77 4.43 2.18 3.37
CA ASN A 77 4.97 3.26 4.20
C ASN A 77 6.28 2.86 4.88
N GLN A 78 6.41 1.62 5.37
CA GLN A 78 7.65 1.13 5.96
C GLN A 78 8.80 1.08 4.96
N GLU A 79 8.57 0.57 3.75
CA GLU A 79 9.61 0.52 2.70
C GLU A 79 9.95 1.92 2.20
N MET A 80 8.94 2.78 2.05
CA MET A 80 9.11 4.21 1.73
C MET A 80 9.96 4.92 2.78
N ASP A 81 9.68 4.73 4.07
CA ASP A 81 10.42 5.35 5.17
C ASP A 81 11.87 4.87 5.20
N ARG A 82 12.12 3.58 4.99
CA ARG A 82 13.48 3.02 4.90
C ARG A 82 14.29 3.64 3.77
N CYS A 83 13.67 3.86 2.62
CA CYS A 83 14.34 4.37 1.43
C CYS A 83 14.30 5.89 1.30
N TYR A 84 13.55 6.60 2.15
CA TYR A 84 13.26 8.03 1.99
C TYR A 84 14.54 8.89 1.91
N ASP A 85 15.48 8.69 2.85
CA ASP A 85 16.74 9.43 2.88
C ASP A 85 17.59 9.16 1.62
N ILE A 86 17.63 7.90 1.17
CA ILE A 86 18.39 7.51 -0.04
C ILE A 86 17.79 8.19 -1.27
N VAL A 87 16.46 8.15 -1.44
CA VAL A 87 15.78 8.78 -2.58
C VAL A 87 15.99 10.29 -2.57
N LEU A 88 15.88 10.93 -1.40
CA LEU A 88 16.08 12.38 -1.28
C LEU A 88 17.51 12.80 -1.64
N ARG A 89 18.51 12.02 -1.21
CA ARG A 89 19.91 12.25 -1.58
C ARG A 89 20.15 12.02 -3.06
N TYR A 90 19.59 10.94 -3.62
CA TYR A 90 19.70 10.62 -5.03
C TYR A 90 19.14 11.73 -5.93
N GLN A 91 17.99 12.31 -5.57
CA GLN A 91 17.40 13.44 -6.31
C GLN A 91 18.28 14.70 -6.33
N LYS A 92 19.17 14.88 -5.34
CA LYS A 92 20.09 16.03 -5.26
C LYS A 92 21.39 15.82 -6.06
N LEU A 93 21.64 14.62 -6.56
CA LEU A 93 22.84 14.31 -7.34
C LEU A 93 22.72 14.84 -8.78
N SER A 94 23.87 15.10 -9.42
CA SER A 94 23.93 15.36 -10.86
C SER A 94 23.49 14.12 -11.66
N GLU A 95 23.05 14.32 -12.91
CA GLU A 95 22.65 13.19 -13.77
C GLU A 95 23.75 12.12 -13.92
N ILE A 96 25.02 12.56 -13.98
CA ILE A 96 26.17 11.66 -14.07
C ILE A 96 26.25 10.81 -12.80
N ASN A 97 26.19 11.44 -11.62
CA ASN A 97 26.28 10.73 -10.35
C ASN A 97 25.07 9.82 -10.10
N GLN A 98 23.87 10.22 -10.56
CA GLN A 98 22.70 9.36 -10.54
C GLN A 98 22.90 8.10 -11.40
N LYS A 99 23.42 8.27 -12.63
CA LYS A 99 23.77 7.14 -13.52
C LYS A 99 24.80 6.23 -12.86
N THR A 100 25.86 6.80 -12.29
CA THR A 100 26.90 6.04 -11.59
C THR A 100 26.32 5.25 -10.42
N LEU A 101 25.47 5.85 -9.59
CA LEU A 101 24.85 5.14 -8.47
C LEU A 101 23.99 3.96 -8.95
N ARG A 102 23.24 4.12 -10.05
CA ARG A 102 22.48 3.00 -10.65
C ARG A 102 23.38 1.86 -11.10
N CYS A 103 24.47 2.17 -11.81
CA CYS A 103 25.42 1.13 -12.22
C CYS A 103 26.06 0.41 -11.03
N ILE A 104 26.35 1.13 -9.94
CA ILE A 104 26.89 0.52 -8.71
C ILE A 104 25.84 -0.41 -8.09
N LEU A 105 24.58 0.02 -7.98
CA LEU A 105 23.49 -0.79 -7.46
C LEU A 105 23.32 -2.09 -8.26
N GLU A 106 23.23 -1.99 -9.59
CA GLU A 106 23.13 -3.13 -10.50
C GLU A 106 24.30 -4.11 -10.30
N ARG A 107 25.53 -3.59 -10.13
CA ARG A 107 26.70 -4.43 -9.93
C ARG A 107 26.69 -5.15 -8.58
N LEU A 108 26.16 -4.51 -7.53
CA LEU A 108 26.03 -5.10 -6.20
C LEU A 108 24.98 -6.22 -6.19
N GLU A 109 23.85 -6.01 -6.87
CA GLU A 109 22.81 -7.04 -7.04
C GLU A 109 23.38 -8.28 -7.74
N GLN A 110 24.08 -8.08 -8.86
CA GLN A 110 24.73 -9.17 -9.59
C GLN A 110 25.77 -9.92 -8.74
N ALA A 111 26.59 -9.19 -7.96
CA ALA A 111 27.58 -9.82 -7.09
C ALA A 111 26.94 -10.67 -5.97
N GLN A 112 25.74 -10.28 -5.50
CA GLN A 112 25.00 -11.04 -4.51
C GLN A 112 24.46 -12.35 -5.10
N GLU A 113 23.87 -12.31 -6.29
CA GLU A 113 23.42 -13.51 -7.01
C GLU A 113 24.56 -14.50 -7.29
N GLU A 114 25.71 -13.99 -7.75
CA GLU A 114 26.93 -14.78 -7.97
C GLU A 114 27.40 -15.51 -6.70
N SER A 115 27.28 -14.86 -5.53
CA SER A 115 27.67 -15.46 -4.25
C SER A 115 26.72 -16.56 -3.76
N GLU A 116 25.42 -16.44 -4.05
CA GLU A 116 24.40 -17.42 -3.68
C GLU A 116 24.49 -18.69 -4.58
N GLU A 117 24.81 -18.54 -5.86
CA GLU A 117 25.05 -19.66 -6.78
C GLU A 117 26.29 -20.49 -6.45
N VAL A 118 27.34 -19.87 -5.91
CA VAL A 118 28.56 -20.58 -5.50
C VAL A 118 28.27 -21.44 -4.26
N SER A 119 27.45 -20.93 -3.32
CA SER A 119 27.08 -21.66 -2.10
C SER A 119 26.21 -22.90 -2.36
N THR A 120 25.33 -22.87 -3.35
CA THR A 120 24.47 -24.01 -3.71
C THR A 120 25.24 -25.11 -4.45
N LYS A 121 26.17 -24.74 -5.34
CA LYS A 121 27.03 -25.68 -6.08
C LYS A 121 28.07 -26.40 -5.20
N GLU A 122 28.45 -25.84 -4.04
CA GLU A 122 29.36 -26.49 -3.08
C GLU A 122 28.66 -27.54 -2.19
N VAL A 123 27.37 -27.35 -1.89
CA VAL A 123 26.57 -28.32 -1.13
C VAL A 123 26.34 -29.61 -1.93
N ASP A 124 26.05 -29.49 -3.23
CA ASP A 124 25.82 -30.65 -4.09
C ASP A 124 27.09 -31.51 -4.30
N LYS A 125 28.27 -30.88 -4.43
CA LYS A 125 29.56 -31.60 -4.57
C LYS A 125 29.99 -32.33 -3.29
N ASN A 126 29.65 -31.80 -2.11
CA ASN A 126 29.97 -32.45 -0.84
C ASN A 126 29.06 -33.64 -0.50
N ALA A 127 27.84 -33.67 -1.06
CA ALA A 127 26.93 -34.81 -0.95
C ALA A 127 27.39 -36.01 -1.80
N GLU A 128 27.97 -35.76 -2.98
CA GLU A 128 28.51 -36.82 -3.85
C GLU A 128 29.80 -37.44 -3.28
N ASN A 129 30.65 -36.67 -2.62
CA ASN A 129 31.91 -37.16 -2.01
C ASN A 129 31.74 -37.90 -0.68
N SER A 130 30.53 -37.95 -0.09
CA SER A 130 30.27 -38.69 1.16
C SER A 130 29.72 -40.10 0.93
N ASN A 131 29.54 -40.52 -0.32
CA ASN A 131 29.01 -41.84 -0.71
C ASN A 131 30.03 -42.75 -1.42
N MET A 132 31.33 -42.50 -1.24
CA MET A 132 32.40 -43.33 -1.81
C MET A 132 33.32 -43.91 -0.74
#